data_AF-H1DEE0-F1
#
_entry.id   AF-H1DEE0-F1
#
_cell.length_a   1.000
_cell.length_b   1.000
_cell.length_c   1.000
_cell.angle_alpha   90.00
_cell.angle_beta   90.00
_cell.angle_gamma   90.00
#
_symmetry.space_group_name_H-M   'P 1'
#
loop_
_entity.id
_entity.type
_entity.pdbx_description
1 polymer ?
#
loop_
_entity_poly.entity_id
_entity_poly.type
_entity_poly.pdbx_seq_one_letter_code
_entity_poly.pdbx_strand_id
1 'polypeptide(L)'
;MNLNNAEIAVTTQHLIDIKNYRDYWLHMSDYSDMGEFLCACSDLFPGEEEPQYRYSKWENIPDILVSREWLCPNFFEIRDALERLEEEETEFFMAWSRNYGYDISTDDPHMIVSHYHDLYGDAVAEKEEDTADLAEDTLIYTGISSSYCDMLPFHYEIFDDNYN
;
A
#
# COMPACT_ATOMS: atom_id res chain seq x y z
N MET A 1 9.29 -1.57 -8.70
CA MET A 1 8.26 -2.51 -9.20
C MET A 1 6.92 -1.90 -8.84
N ASN A 2 6.09 -1.59 -9.83
CA ASN A 2 4.89 -0.77 -9.59
C ASN A 2 3.61 -1.51 -10.01
N LEU A 3 2.79 -1.87 -9.02
CA LEU A 3 1.53 -2.60 -9.25
C LEU A 3 0.45 -1.77 -9.93
N ASN A 4 0.54 -0.44 -9.92
CA ASN A 4 -0.41 0.38 -10.68
C ASN A 4 -0.17 0.23 -12.19
N ASN A 5 1.08 0.04 -12.62
CA ASN A 5 1.39 -0.27 -14.02
C ASN A 5 1.38 -1.79 -14.31
N ALA A 6 0.64 -2.57 -13.52
CA ALA A 6 0.50 -4.00 -13.71
C ALA A 6 -0.42 -4.33 -14.89
N GLU A 7 0.04 -5.27 -15.72
CA GLU A 7 -0.65 -5.73 -16.91
C GLU A 7 -0.69 -7.24 -16.92
N ILE A 8 -1.84 -7.81 -17.31
CA ILE A 8 -2.02 -9.25 -17.41
C ILE A 8 -2.65 -9.64 -18.73
N ALA A 9 -2.14 -10.70 -19.34
CA ALA A 9 -2.68 -11.30 -20.54
C ALA A 9 -3.60 -12.48 -20.16
N VAL A 10 -4.90 -12.28 -20.34
CA VAL A 10 -5.94 -13.29 -20.08
C VAL A 10 -6.30 -14.00 -21.38
N THR A 11 -6.37 -15.32 -21.29
CA THR A 11 -6.95 -16.19 -22.32
C THR A 11 -7.88 -17.20 -21.66
N THR A 12 -8.70 -17.92 -22.42
CA THR A 12 -9.56 -18.99 -21.86
C THR A 12 -9.12 -20.35 -22.36
N GLN A 13 -9.41 -21.39 -21.57
CA GLN A 13 -9.16 -22.76 -21.96
C GLN A 13 -9.86 -23.14 -23.27
N HIS A 14 -11.05 -22.59 -23.52
CA HIS A 14 -11.79 -22.78 -24.76
C HIS A 14 -11.06 -22.18 -25.96
N LEU A 15 -10.51 -20.96 -25.85
CA LEU A 15 -9.70 -20.35 -26.91
C LEU A 15 -8.47 -21.19 -27.27
N ILE A 16 -7.84 -21.79 -26.26
CA ILE A 16 -6.71 -22.71 -26.45
C ILE A 16 -7.17 -23.98 -27.20
N ASP A 17 -8.33 -24.54 -26.83
CA ASP A 17 -8.90 -25.74 -27.46
C ASP A 17 -9.21 -25.51 -28.95
N ILE A 18 -9.82 -24.37 -29.29
CA ILE A 18 -10.09 -23.98 -30.68
C ILE A 18 -8.82 -23.49 -31.43
N LYS A 19 -7.64 -23.59 -30.82
CA LYS A 19 -6.33 -23.10 -31.32
C LYS A 19 -6.35 -21.63 -31.75
N ASN A 20 -7.20 -20.83 -31.13
CA ASN A 20 -7.29 -19.42 -31.37
C ASN A 20 -6.50 -18.71 -30.28
N TYR A 21 -5.23 -18.41 -30.57
CA TYR A 21 -4.34 -17.72 -29.63
C TYR A 21 -4.68 -16.22 -29.60
N ARG A 22 -5.80 -15.88 -28.99
CA ARG A 22 -6.12 -14.51 -28.61
C ARG A 22 -5.78 -14.33 -27.15
N ASP A 23 -4.73 -13.54 -26.90
CA ASP A 23 -4.44 -12.93 -25.62
C ASP A 23 -5.10 -11.56 -25.54
N TYR A 24 -5.86 -11.34 -24.47
CA TYR A 24 -6.44 -10.04 -24.14
C TYR A 24 -5.62 -9.44 -23.00
N TRP A 25 -4.98 -8.31 -23.28
CA TRP A 25 -4.24 -7.55 -22.27
C TRP A 25 -5.19 -6.69 -21.47
N LEU A 26 -5.11 -6.81 -20.15
CA LEU A 26 -5.94 -6.11 -19.19
C LEU A 26 -5.01 -5.37 -18.23
N HIS A 27 -5.24 -4.07 -18.08
CA HIS A 27 -4.54 -3.24 -17.12
C HIS A 27 -5.19 -3.39 -15.75
N MET A 28 -4.39 -3.66 -14.72
CA MET A 28 -4.91 -3.78 -13.36
C MET A 28 -5.38 -2.43 -12.79
N SER A 29 -4.89 -1.31 -13.34
CA SER A 29 -5.38 0.03 -12.99
C SER A 29 -6.80 0.33 -13.47
N ASP A 30 -7.31 -0.36 -14.49
CA ASP A 30 -8.69 -0.19 -14.95
C ASP A 30 -9.72 -0.78 -13.98
N TYR A 31 -9.26 -1.62 -13.04
CA TYR A 31 -10.12 -2.36 -12.13
C TYR A 31 -9.89 -1.97 -10.69
N SER A 32 -10.96 -1.74 -9.94
CA SER A 32 -10.86 -1.45 -8.51
C SER A 32 -10.72 -2.71 -7.67
N ASP A 33 -11.47 -3.75 -8.04
CA ASP A 33 -11.62 -4.99 -7.28
C ASP A 33 -11.63 -6.23 -8.19
N MET A 34 -11.42 -7.40 -7.58
CA MET A 34 -11.45 -8.69 -8.28
C MET A 34 -12.81 -8.97 -8.93
N GLY A 35 -13.91 -8.52 -8.33
CA GLY A 35 -15.24 -8.68 -8.90
C GLY A 35 -15.44 -7.94 -10.22
N GLU A 36 -14.90 -6.72 -10.32
CA GLU A 36 -14.98 -5.90 -11.53
C GLU A 36 -14.11 -6.49 -12.65
N PHE A 37 -12.90 -6.93 -12.29
CA PHE A 37 -12.00 -7.65 -13.19
C PHE A 37 -12.64 -8.92 -13.76
N LEU A 38 -13.26 -9.75 -12.91
CA LEU A 38 -13.95 -10.96 -13.35
C LEU A 38 -15.17 -10.65 -14.23
N CYS A 39 -15.90 -9.57 -13.94
CA CYS A 39 -17.01 -9.13 -14.77
C CYS A 39 -16.54 -8.71 -16.17
N ALA A 40 -15.47 -7.93 -16.26
CA ALA A 40 -14.87 -7.53 -17.53
C ALA A 40 -14.33 -8.75 -18.30
N CYS A 41 -13.69 -9.70 -17.60
CA CYS A 41 -13.29 -10.97 -18.19
C CYS A 41 -14.49 -11.74 -18.75
N SER A 42 -15.61 -11.78 -18.04
CA SER A 42 -16.83 -12.43 -18.53
C SER A 42 -17.41 -11.73 -19.78
N ASP A 43 -17.33 -10.41 -19.85
CA ASP A 43 -17.82 -9.63 -21.00
C ASP A 43 -16.95 -9.84 -22.26
N LEU A 44 -15.65 -10.13 -22.08
CA LEU A 44 -14.74 -10.51 -23.15
C LEU A 44 -15.04 -11.91 -23.73
N PHE A 45 -15.58 -12.81 -22.91
CA PHE A 45 -15.89 -14.20 -23.29
C PHE A 45 -17.37 -14.57 -23.04
N PRO A 46 -18.32 -13.88 -23.70
CA PRO A 46 -19.75 -14.06 -23.44
C PRO A 46 -20.31 -15.42 -23.90
N GLY A 47 -19.49 -16.22 -24.61
CA GLY A 47 -19.87 -17.52 -25.14
C GLY A 47 -19.56 -18.71 -24.22
N GLU A 48 -18.88 -18.49 -23.09
CA GLU A 48 -18.49 -19.55 -22.16
C GLU A 48 -19.34 -19.49 -20.88
N GLU A 49 -20.10 -20.55 -20.56
CA GLU A 49 -20.91 -20.63 -19.32
C GLU A 49 -20.03 -20.71 -18.06
N GLU A 50 -18.86 -21.37 -18.16
CA GLU A 50 -17.85 -21.46 -17.10
C GLU A 50 -16.46 -21.15 -17.70
N PRO A 51 -16.11 -19.87 -17.90
CA PRO A 51 -14.85 -19.49 -18.51
C PRO A 51 -13.68 -19.87 -17.58
N GLN A 52 -12.86 -20.83 -18.05
CA GLN A 52 -11.62 -21.17 -17.36
C GLN A 52 -10.52 -20.22 -17.82
N TYR A 53 -10.34 -19.14 -17.06
CA TYR A 53 -9.29 -18.15 -17.31
C TYR A 53 -7.91 -18.77 -17.14
N ARG A 54 -7.03 -18.44 -18.08
CA ARG A 54 -5.63 -18.82 -18.11
C ARG A 54 -4.81 -17.55 -18.30
N TYR A 55 -3.82 -17.36 -17.45
CA TYR A 55 -2.96 -16.18 -17.48
C TYR A 55 -1.67 -16.55 -18.23
N SER A 56 -1.52 -16.07 -19.45
CA SER A 56 -0.40 -16.48 -20.31
C SER A 56 0.89 -15.72 -19.98
N LYS A 57 0.73 -14.42 -19.70
CA LYS A 57 1.81 -13.47 -19.42
C LYS A 57 1.30 -12.40 -18.46
N TRP A 58 2.23 -11.79 -17.74
CA TRP A 58 1.99 -10.65 -16.86
C TRP A 58 3.26 -9.80 -16.76
N GLU A 59 3.10 -8.51 -16.54
CA GLU A 59 4.19 -7.56 -16.31
C GLU A 59 3.90 -6.74 -15.05
N ASN A 60 4.94 -6.43 -14.28
CA ASN A 60 4.85 -5.76 -12.97
C ASN A 60 3.99 -6.48 -11.92
N ILE A 61 3.70 -7.78 -12.11
CA ILE A 61 3.01 -8.63 -11.13
C ILE A 61 3.98 -9.70 -10.61
N PRO A 62 4.10 -9.91 -9.29
CA PRO A 62 4.98 -10.93 -8.76
C PRO A 62 4.35 -12.32 -8.94
N ASP A 63 5.16 -13.32 -9.27
CA ASP A 63 4.72 -14.71 -9.48
C ASP A 63 4.03 -15.35 -8.26
N ILE A 64 4.12 -14.73 -7.08
CA ILE A 64 3.39 -15.18 -5.89
C ILE A 64 1.89 -14.84 -5.96
N LEU A 65 1.53 -13.77 -6.67
CA LEU A 65 0.15 -13.28 -6.78
C LEU A 65 -0.58 -13.79 -8.02
N VAL A 66 0.18 -14.23 -9.02
CA VAL A 66 -0.37 -14.72 -10.27
C VAL A 66 0.31 -16.00 -10.67
N SER A 67 -0.49 -16.95 -11.10
CA SER A 67 -0.06 -18.18 -11.72
C SER A 67 -0.74 -18.34 -13.06
N ARG A 68 -0.26 -19.26 -13.88
CA ARG A 68 -0.88 -19.55 -15.18
C ARG A 68 -2.34 -20.00 -15.11
N GLU A 69 -2.77 -20.45 -13.93
CA GLU A 69 -4.06 -21.10 -13.71
C GLU A 69 -4.96 -20.36 -12.73
N TRP A 70 -4.41 -19.42 -11.96
CA TRP A 70 -5.13 -18.71 -10.90
C TRP A 70 -4.50 -17.34 -10.64
N LEU A 71 -5.32 -16.41 -10.16
CA LEU A 71 -4.91 -15.07 -9.72
C LEU A 71 -5.35 -14.91 -8.27
N CYS A 72 -4.48 -14.35 -7.43
CA CYS A 72 -4.79 -14.10 -6.03
C CYS A 72 -5.99 -13.16 -5.91
N PRO A 73 -7.03 -13.51 -5.13
CA PRO A 73 -8.16 -12.63 -4.88
C PRO A 73 -7.75 -11.36 -4.12
N ASN A 74 -6.72 -11.46 -3.27
CA ASN A 74 -6.17 -10.34 -2.50
C ASN A 74 -5.27 -9.42 -3.32
N PHE A 75 -5.13 -9.63 -4.64
CA PHE A 75 -4.24 -8.82 -5.48
C PHE A 75 -4.51 -7.30 -5.35
N PHE A 76 -5.79 -6.90 -5.32
CA PHE A 76 -6.19 -5.50 -5.22
C PHE A 76 -5.88 -4.89 -3.85
N GLU A 77 -6.11 -5.64 -2.77
CA GLU A 77 -5.72 -5.25 -1.41
C GLU A 77 -4.21 -5.06 -1.31
N ILE A 78 -3.43 -5.96 -1.92
CA ILE A 78 -1.97 -5.88 -1.93
C ILE A 78 -1.50 -4.68 -2.74
N ARG A 79 -2.13 -4.40 -3.89
CA ARG A 79 -1.87 -3.19 -4.67
C ARG A 79 -2.12 -1.93 -3.84
N ASP A 80 -3.28 -1.84 -3.19
CA ASP A 80 -3.65 -0.70 -2.35
C ASP A 80 -2.70 -0.55 -1.14
N ALA A 81 -2.27 -1.66 -0.54
CA ALA A 81 -1.27 -1.67 0.52
C ALA A 81 0.09 -1.16 0.02
N LEU A 82 0.53 -1.62 -1.15
CA LEU A 82 1.78 -1.22 -1.77
C LEU A 82 1.74 0.20 -2.35
N GLU A 83 0.59 0.73 -2.72
CA GLU A 83 0.44 2.13 -3.14
C GLU A 83 0.78 3.11 -2.00
N ARG A 84 0.58 2.70 -0.74
CA ARG A 84 1.01 3.48 0.42
C ARG A 84 2.53 3.53 0.58
N LEU A 85 3.24 2.61 -0.04
CA LEU A 85 4.70 2.54 0.00
C LEU A 85 5.29 3.20 -1.25
N GLU A 86 6.40 3.90 -1.08
CA GLU A 86 7.15 4.40 -2.23
C GLU A 86 7.78 3.22 -3.01
N GLU A 87 8.10 3.42 -4.29
CA GLU A 87 8.70 2.36 -5.13
C GLU A 87 10.01 1.84 -4.54
N GLU A 88 10.82 2.73 -3.94
CA GLU A 88 12.08 2.38 -3.29
C GLU A 88 11.84 1.52 -2.04
N GLU A 89 10.78 1.82 -1.27
CA GLU A 89 10.43 1.07 -0.06
C GLU A 89 9.78 -0.27 -0.36
N THR A 90 9.10 -0.41 -1.50
CA THR A 90 8.42 -1.65 -1.90
C THR A 90 9.39 -2.84 -1.97
N GLU A 91 10.61 -2.62 -2.49
CA GLU A 91 11.63 -3.67 -2.53
C GLU A 91 12.13 -4.05 -1.13
N PHE A 92 12.32 -3.07 -0.25
CA PHE A 92 12.68 -3.29 1.15
C PHE A 92 11.56 -4.01 1.91
N PHE A 93 10.32 -3.61 1.70
CA PHE A 93 9.13 -4.25 2.27
C PHE A 93 9.05 -5.72 1.85
N MET A 94 9.23 -6.05 0.57
CA MET A 94 9.22 -7.44 0.11
C MET A 94 10.36 -8.27 0.72
N ALA A 95 11.57 -7.70 0.81
CA ALA A 95 12.70 -8.37 1.44
C ALA A 95 12.48 -8.57 2.95
N TRP A 96 11.95 -7.55 3.63
CA TRP A 96 11.58 -7.57 5.04
C TRP A 96 10.50 -8.62 5.30
N SER A 97 9.39 -8.57 4.56
CA SER A 97 8.28 -9.52 4.64
C SER A 97 8.78 -10.97 4.51
N ARG A 98 9.63 -11.24 3.51
CA ARG A 98 10.25 -12.55 3.31
C ARG A 98 11.17 -12.98 4.46
N ASN A 99 11.92 -12.04 5.05
CA ASN A 99 12.81 -12.33 6.17
C ASN A 99 12.04 -12.65 7.46
N TYR A 100 10.91 -11.99 7.68
CA TYR A 100 10.01 -12.26 8.81
C TYR A 100 9.10 -13.47 8.57
N GLY A 101 9.02 -13.95 7.33
CA GLY A 101 8.23 -15.13 6.96
C GLY A 101 6.75 -14.83 6.76
N TYR A 102 6.39 -13.58 6.49
CA TYR A 102 5.03 -13.21 6.12
C TYR A 102 4.73 -13.64 4.69
N ASP A 103 3.52 -14.14 4.46
CA ASP A 103 3.06 -14.54 3.13
C ASP A 103 2.04 -13.52 2.63
N ILE A 104 2.48 -12.57 1.80
CA ILE A 104 1.65 -11.44 1.31
C ILE A 104 0.37 -11.91 0.59
N SER A 105 0.35 -13.16 0.11
CA SER A 105 -0.80 -13.73 -0.59
C SER A 105 -1.87 -14.27 0.36
N THR A 106 -1.46 -14.65 1.58
CA THR A 106 -2.29 -15.34 2.57
C THR A 106 -2.63 -14.44 3.76
N ASP A 107 -1.65 -13.68 4.24
CA ASP A 107 -1.78 -12.72 5.33
C ASP A 107 -2.44 -11.41 4.84
N ASP A 108 -2.93 -10.62 5.79
CA ASP A 108 -3.55 -9.33 5.52
C ASP A 108 -2.49 -8.29 5.10
N PRO A 109 -2.49 -7.81 3.84
CA PRO A 109 -1.41 -6.97 3.34
C PRO A 109 -1.38 -5.60 4.04
N HIS A 110 -2.54 -5.06 4.43
CA HIS A 110 -2.62 -3.79 5.17
C HIS A 110 -2.03 -3.91 6.57
N MET A 111 -2.25 -5.03 7.26
CA MET A 111 -1.65 -5.30 8.55
C MET A 111 -0.12 -5.38 8.44
N ILE A 112 0.40 -6.09 7.43
CA ILE A 112 1.85 -6.24 7.22
C ILE A 112 2.50 -4.90 6.88
N VAL A 113 1.88 -4.11 5.99
CA VAL A 113 2.34 -2.75 5.65
C VAL A 113 2.31 -1.82 6.87
N SER A 114 1.25 -1.90 7.67
CA SER A 114 1.16 -1.14 8.92
C SER A 114 2.28 -1.52 9.90
N HIS A 115 2.60 -2.81 10.01
CA HIS A 115 3.70 -3.29 10.86
C HIS A 115 5.07 -2.85 10.33
N TYR A 116 5.25 -2.79 9.01
CA TYR A 116 6.44 -2.21 8.41
C TYR A 116 6.56 -0.72 8.73
N HIS A 117 5.48 0.05 8.60
CA HIS A 117 5.44 1.46 8.99
C HIS A 117 5.59 1.69 10.50
N ASP A 118 5.15 0.78 11.37
CA ASP A 118 5.41 0.93 12.82
C ASP A 118 6.91 0.81 13.12
N LEU A 119 7.60 -0.10 12.44
CA LEU A 119 9.04 -0.32 12.61
C LEU A 119 9.91 0.74 11.92
N TYR A 120 9.51 1.23 10.75
CA TYR A 120 10.32 2.09 9.89
C TYR A 120 9.70 3.47 9.60
N GLY A 121 8.39 3.64 9.83
CA GLY A 121 7.63 4.84 9.50
C GLY A 121 7.76 6.00 10.49
N ASP A 122 8.36 5.82 11.67
CA ASP A 122 8.72 6.94 12.56
C ASP A 122 9.83 7.82 11.96
N ALA A 123 10.57 7.34 10.95
CA ALA A 123 11.60 8.13 10.29
C ALA A 123 11.07 9.14 9.25
N VAL A 124 9.76 9.10 8.91
CA VAL A 124 9.15 9.92 7.84
C VAL A 124 8.00 10.80 8.38
N ALA A 125 8.07 11.22 9.64
CA ALA A 125 7.20 12.26 10.19
C ALA A 125 7.68 13.69 9.86
N GLU A 126 8.58 13.88 8.89
CA GLU A 126 9.03 15.20 8.42
C GLU A 126 9.04 15.29 6.89
N LYS A 127 7.86 15.17 6.27
CA LYS A 127 7.58 15.90 5.04
C LYS A 127 6.39 16.81 5.30
N GLU A 128 6.70 18.00 5.82
CA GLU A 128 5.83 19.16 5.80
C GLU A 128 5.40 19.43 4.35
N GLU A 129 4.17 19.05 4.00
CA GLU A 129 3.45 19.65 2.88
C GLU A 129 2.02 19.94 3.35
N ASP A 130 1.87 20.96 4.19
CA ASP A 130 0.62 21.72 4.28
C ASP A 130 0.93 23.17 3.90
N THR A 131 0.79 23.43 2.60
CA THR A 131 0.75 24.79 2.05
C THR A 131 -0.52 25.48 2.58
N ALA A 132 -0.40 26.24 3.65
CA ALA A 132 -1.40 27.23 4.04
C ALA A 132 -0.74 28.62 4.13
N ASP A 133 -1.00 29.39 3.08
CA ASP A 133 -0.75 30.82 2.87
C ASP A 133 -1.16 31.65 4.12
N LEU A 134 -0.25 31.83 5.08
CA LEU A 134 -0.45 32.79 6.16
C LEU A 134 0.06 34.15 5.67
N ALA A 135 -0.82 34.82 4.93
CA ALA A 135 -0.67 36.21 4.57
C ALA A 135 -0.24 37.03 5.80
N GLU A 136 0.87 37.74 5.60
CA GLU A 136 1.34 38.83 6.44
C GLU A 136 0.22 39.86 6.71
N ASP A 137 0.42 40.65 7.77
CA ASP A 137 -0.43 41.74 8.26
C ASP A 137 -1.51 41.28 9.27
N THR A 138 -1.46 41.61 10.57
CA THR A 138 -1.35 42.98 11.09
C THR A 138 -0.82 42.97 12.54
N LEU A 139 0.26 43.72 12.75
CA LEU A 139 0.67 44.24 14.06
C LEU A 139 -0.41 45.21 14.58
N ILE A 140 -1.08 44.89 15.70
CA ILE A 140 -1.57 45.95 16.60
C ILE A 140 -1.20 45.66 18.05
N TYR A 141 -0.16 46.37 18.45
CA TYR A 141 0.29 46.64 19.81
C TYR A 141 -0.84 47.24 20.69
N THR A 142 -1.16 46.56 21.79
CA THR A 142 -1.72 47.16 23.02
C THR A 142 -1.22 46.27 24.16
N GLY A 143 -0.34 46.68 25.07
CA GLY A 143 -0.24 47.96 25.74
C GLY A 143 -0.70 47.82 27.20
N ILE A 144 0.05 47.04 28.01
CA ILE A 144 0.25 47.14 29.47
C ILE A 144 -1.00 47.16 30.38
N SER A 145 -1.16 46.13 31.24
CA SER A 145 -1.13 46.31 32.71
C SER A 145 -1.24 44.99 33.50
N SER A 146 -0.12 44.60 34.12
CA SER A 146 0.08 43.97 35.44
C SER A 146 -1.09 43.26 36.15
N SER A 147 -0.94 41.98 36.49
CA SER A 147 -0.77 41.55 37.91
C SER A 147 -0.54 40.03 38.07
N TYR A 148 0.66 39.69 38.56
CA TYR A 148 1.01 38.58 39.46
C TYR A 148 0.44 37.17 39.21
N CYS A 149 1.31 36.27 38.73
CA CYS A 149 1.54 34.99 39.41
C CYS A 149 2.93 34.47 39.05
N ASP A 150 3.85 34.66 39.99
CA ASP A 150 5.24 34.21 39.97
C ASP A 150 5.34 33.09 41.01
N MET A 151 5.59 31.84 40.60
CA MET A 151 6.19 30.84 41.48
C MET A 151 6.83 29.65 40.73
N LEU A 152 8.14 29.83 40.53
CA LEU A 152 9.25 28.89 40.75
C LEU A 152 9.50 27.68 39.81
N PRO A 153 10.77 27.49 39.38
CA PRO A 153 11.22 26.33 38.61
C PRO A 153 11.59 25.16 39.55
N PHE A 154 11.07 23.96 39.27
CA PHE A 154 11.46 22.75 39.98
C PHE A 154 12.88 22.32 39.60
N HIS A 155 13.79 22.42 40.56
CA HIS A 155 15.14 21.87 40.51
C HIS A 155 15.14 20.45 41.11
N TYR A 156 15.87 19.55 40.46
CA TYR A 156 16.06 18.14 40.79
C TYR A 156 16.51 17.89 42.24
N GLU A 157 15.94 16.86 42.89
CA GLU A 157 16.50 16.22 44.08
C GLU A 157 16.71 14.72 43.82
N ILE A 158 17.97 14.31 43.95
CA ILE A 158 18.51 12.96 43.83
C ILE A 158 18.55 12.41 45.26
N PHE A 159 17.84 11.33 45.56
CA PHE A 159 17.91 10.68 46.87
C PHE A 159 19.12 9.75 46.93
N ASP A 160 20.08 10.09 47.79
CA ASP A 160 21.21 9.25 48.21
C ASP A 160 20.80 8.56 49.53
N ASP A 161 20.45 7.28 49.44
CA ASP A 161 20.09 6.42 50.59
C ASP A 161 21.31 5.55 50.94
N ASN A 162 22.30 6.14 51.63
CA ASN A 162 23.40 5.39 52.22
C ASN A 162 23.21 5.24 53.73
N TYR A 163 22.69 4.08 54.13
CA TYR A 163 22.68 3.57 55.50
C TYR A 163 24.07 3.00 55.87
N ASN A 164 24.84 3.70 56.70
CA ASN A 164 25.56 3.17 57.88
C ASN A 164 26.26 4.28 58.68
#